data_AF-X1UBY2-F1
#
_entry.id   AF-X1UBY2-F1
#
_cell.length_a   1.000
_cell.length_b   1.000
_cell.length_c   1.000
_cell.angle_alpha   90.00
_cell.angle_beta   90.00
_cell.angle_gamma   90.00
#
_symmetry.space_group_name_H-M   'P 1'
#
loop_
_entity.id
_entity.type
_entity.pdbx_description
1 polymer ?
#
loop_
_entity_poly.entity_id
_entity_poly.type
_entity_poly.pdbx_seq_one_letter_code
_entity_poly.pdbx_strand_id
1 'polypeptide(L)'
;EPGGYMRVGIPDTELPRKILEHEIDNVRQLGVEIKLNARVDSLEPLLQQGYQAILVAIGAHQGVRRGALVAAVAGRPEVLKQFGLEVKSIRGNSALVIDAESLVTSREGVFAAGDVTLGPTSVIHAIASGKKAADSIDNYLGSNGQWKAEEIKAREPLSRDTFIERLEVKRRPKTPFVSLEEAKKLGEEEIGLTEEMAIAEGKRCWRCDLEE
;
A
#
# COMPACT_ATOMS: atom_id res chain seq x y z
N GLU A 1 -18.68 -6.71 -3.59
CA GLU A 1 -18.38 -6.92 -2.16
C GLU A 1 -17.41 -5.85 -1.65
N PRO A 2 -17.41 -5.54 -0.34
CA PRO A 2 -16.48 -4.57 0.22
C PRO A 2 -15.05 -5.14 0.37
N GLY A 3 -14.09 -4.28 0.67
CA GLY A 3 -12.68 -4.66 0.86
C GLY A 3 -11.73 -4.07 -0.18
N GLY A 4 -12.23 -3.41 -1.22
CA GLY A 4 -11.43 -2.61 -2.14
C GLY A 4 -10.18 -3.34 -2.67
N TYR A 5 -9.03 -2.68 -2.62
CA TYR A 5 -7.75 -3.25 -3.09
C TYR A 5 -7.33 -4.50 -2.32
N MET A 6 -7.62 -4.60 -1.02
CA MET A 6 -7.31 -5.80 -0.23
C MET A 6 -8.05 -7.02 -0.78
N ARG A 7 -9.25 -6.84 -1.34
CA ARG A 7 -10.00 -7.90 -2.00
C ARG A 7 -9.52 -8.20 -3.42
N VAL A 8 -9.26 -7.17 -4.23
CA VAL A 8 -9.03 -7.38 -5.68
C VAL A 8 -7.55 -7.45 -6.07
N GLY A 9 -6.67 -6.86 -5.27
CA GLY A 9 -5.25 -6.69 -5.57
C GLY A 9 -4.32 -7.63 -4.81
N ILE A 10 -4.71 -8.07 -3.61
CA ILE A 10 -3.91 -8.97 -2.77
C ILE A 10 -4.37 -10.42 -2.99
N PRO A 11 -3.45 -11.35 -3.34
CA PRO A 11 -3.76 -12.77 -3.48
C PRO A 11 -4.28 -13.39 -2.18
N ASP A 12 -5.15 -14.40 -2.30
CA ASP A 12 -5.70 -15.12 -1.14
C ASP A 12 -4.63 -15.82 -0.30
N THR A 13 -3.51 -16.21 -0.91
CA THR A 13 -2.34 -16.79 -0.22
C THR A 13 -1.64 -15.81 0.71
N GLU A 14 -1.76 -14.51 0.46
CA GLU A 14 -1.16 -13.44 1.27
C GLU A 14 -2.17 -12.85 2.25
N LEU A 15 -3.42 -12.68 1.81
CA LEU A 15 -4.54 -12.22 2.64
C LEU A 15 -5.76 -13.12 2.43
N PRO A 16 -5.92 -14.16 3.28
CA PRO A 16 -7.03 -15.10 3.19
C PRO A 16 -8.39 -14.37 3.24
N ARG A 17 -9.29 -14.69 2.30
CA ARG A 17 -10.62 -14.05 2.22
C ARG A 17 -11.40 -14.17 3.51
N LYS A 18 -11.26 -15.30 4.23
CA LYS A 18 -11.90 -15.50 5.55
C LYS A 18 -11.50 -14.43 6.58
N ILE A 19 -10.24 -13.98 6.56
CA ILE A 19 -9.76 -12.94 7.49
C ILE A 19 -10.32 -11.59 7.06
N LEU A 20 -10.29 -11.30 5.75
CA LEU A 20 -10.85 -10.06 5.22
C LEU A 20 -12.36 -9.94 5.48
N GLU A 21 -13.13 -11.02 5.29
CA GLU A 21 -14.55 -11.06 5.63
C GLU A 21 -14.77 -10.81 7.13
N HIS A 22 -13.97 -11.45 7.99
CA HIS A 22 -14.06 -11.25 9.43
C HIS A 22 -13.87 -9.78 9.83
N GLU A 23 -12.86 -9.10 9.27
CA GLU A 23 -12.63 -7.67 9.51
C GLU A 23 -13.76 -6.78 8.96
N ILE A 24 -14.30 -7.12 7.79
CA ILE A 24 -15.47 -6.42 7.23
C ILE A 24 -16.69 -6.58 8.15
N ASP A 25 -16.89 -7.77 8.71
CA ASP A 25 -18.00 -8.04 9.63
C ASP A 25 -17.81 -7.32 10.96
N ASN A 26 -16.59 -7.17 11.46
CA ASN A 26 -16.30 -6.32 12.62
C ASN A 26 -16.74 -4.88 12.36
N VAL A 27 -16.43 -4.33 11.18
CA VAL A 27 -16.87 -2.97 10.79
C VAL A 27 -18.40 -2.87 10.72
N ARG A 28 -19.07 -3.88 10.19
CA ARG A 28 -20.55 -3.94 10.16
C ARG A 28 -21.15 -3.98 11.57
N GLN A 29 -20.55 -4.75 12.48
CA GLN A 29 -21.00 -4.86 13.88
C GLN A 29 -20.87 -3.55 14.66
N LEU A 30 -19.96 -2.66 14.26
CA LEU A 30 -19.86 -1.29 14.79
C LEU A 30 -21.01 -0.37 14.32
N GLY A 31 -21.93 -0.86 13.49
CA GLY A 31 -23.06 -0.09 12.96
C GLY A 31 -22.76 0.68 11.69
N VAL A 32 -21.63 0.39 11.02
CA VAL A 32 -21.28 1.04 9.75
C VAL A 32 -22.15 0.51 8.61
N GLU A 33 -22.86 1.40 7.92
CA GLU A 33 -23.58 1.08 6.70
C GLU A 33 -22.63 1.10 5.48
N ILE A 34 -22.52 -0.03 4.79
CA ILE A 34 -21.64 -0.18 3.62
C ILE A 34 -22.49 -0.17 2.33
N LYS A 35 -22.39 0.91 1.54
CA LYS A 35 -23.05 1.04 0.23
C LYS A 35 -22.07 0.74 -0.90
N LEU A 36 -22.35 -0.28 -1.68
CA LEU A 36 -21.60 -0.66 -2.88
C LEU A 36 -22.35 -0.25 -4.15
N ASN A 37 -21.66 -0.27 -5.29
CA ASN A 37 -22.21 0.19 -6.58
C ASN A 37 -22.73 1.64 -6.52
N ALA A 38 -22.24 2.42 -5.56
CA ALA A 38 -22.57 3.81 -5.36
C ALA A 38 -21.36 4.64 -5.79
N ARG A 39 -21.47 5.30 -6.94
CA ARG A 39 -20.45 6.22 -7.42
C ARG A 39 -20.64 7.58 -6.75
N VAL A 40 -19.55 8.17 -6.25
CA VAL A 40 -19.55 9.52 -5.66
C VAL A 40 -18.81 10.44 -6.63
N ASP A 41 -19.55 11.32 -7.30
CA ASP A 41 -19.02 12.31 -8.23
C ASP A 41 -18.84 13.69 -7.60
N SER A 42 -19.42 13.93 -6.43
CA SER A 42 -19.32 15.19 -5.69
C SER A 42 -19.67 14.98 -4.22
N LEU A 43 -19.21 15.88 -3.35
CA LEU A 43 -19.45 15.80 -1.90
C LEU A 43 -20.74 16.50 -1.46
N GLU A 44 -21.29 17.37 -2.30
CA GLU A 44 -22.48 18.19 -2.02
C GLU A 44 -23.70 17.36 -1.61
N PRO A 45 -24.05 16.25 -2.29
CA PRO A 45 -25.21 15.44 -1.89
C PRO A 45 -25.08 14.85 -0.49
N LEU A 46 -23.85 14.53 -0.06
CA LEU A 46 -23.59 14.00 1.28
C LEU A 46 -23.78 15.11 2.33
N LEU A 47 -23.27 16.30 2.06
CA LEU A 47 -23.49 17.43 2.96
C LEU A 47 -24.97 17.82 3.06
N GLN A 48 -25.71 17.76 1.95
CA GLN A 48 -27.16 18.00 1.92
C GLN A 48 -27.96 16.94 2.68
N GLN A 49 -27.44 15.71 2.80
CA GLN A 49 -28.02 14.64 3.62
C GLN A 49 -27.77 14.85 5.12
N GLY A 50 -27.02 15.89 5.51
CA GLY A 50 -26.75 16.23 6.91
C GLY A 50 -25.54 15.51 7.52
N TYR A 51 -24.67 14.89 6.70
CA TYR A 51 -23.40 14.38 7.19
C TYR A 51 -22.51 15.53 7.66
N GLN A 52 -22.09 15.47 8.93
CA GLN A 52 -21.28 16.53 9.57
C GLN A 52 -19.80 16.42 9.22
N ALA A 53 -19.29 15.20 9.03
CA ALA A 53 -17.91 14.93 8.64
C ALA A 53 -17.85 13.94 7.47
N ILE A 54 -16.89 14.14 6.57
CA ILE A 54 -16.64 13.29 5.41
C ILE A 54 -15.16 12.91 5.39
N LEU A 55 -14.88 11.61 5.28
CA LEU A 55 -13.52 11.09 5.06
C LEU A 55 -13.35 10.63 3.61
N VAL A 56 -12.39 11.20 2.90
CA VAL A 56 -11.95 10.75 1.58
C VAL A 56 -10.74 9.82 1.75
N ALA A 57 -10.96 8.51 1.63
CA ALA A 57 -9.92 7.48 1.77
C ALA A 57 -9.79 6.63 0.51
N ILE A 58 -9.59 7.29 -0.63
CA ILE A 58 -9.54 6.61 -1.93
C ILE A 58 -8.21 5.90 -2.07
N GLY A 59 -8.28 4.57 -2.13
CA GLY A 59 -7.13 3.72 -2.42
C GLY A 59 -6.68 3.83 -3.87
N ALA A 60 -5.44 3.45 -4.10
CA ALA A 60 -4.86 3.40 -5.43
C ALA A 60 -5.39 2.20 -6.24
N HIS A 61 -6.18 2.47 -7.28
CA HIS A 61 -6.84 1.43 -8.10
C HIS A 61 -6.07 1.03 -9.37
N GLN A 62 -4.88 1.58 -9.61
CA GLN A 62 -4.02 1.14 -10.71
C GLN A 62 -2.79 0.43 -10.18
N GLY A 63 -2.71 -0.88 -10.46
CA GLY A 63 -1.48 -1.64 -10.27
C GLY A 63 -0.53 -1.35 -11.43
N VAL A 64 0.60 -0.70 -11.13
CA VAL A 64 1.70 -0.66 -12.09
C VAL A 64 2.43 -2.00 -11.97
N ARG A 65 2.20 -2.91 -12.92
CA ARG A 65 2.94 -4.17 -12.98
C ARG A 65 4.35 -3.88 -13.50
N ARG A 66 5.29 -3.58 -12.61
CA ARG A 66 6.73 -3.73 -12.88
C ARG A 66 7.18 -4.98 -12.12
N GLY A 67 7.95 -5.86 -12.76
CA GLY A 67 8.36 -7.15 -12.18
C GLY A 67 8.74 -7.01 -10.71
N ALA A 68 7.95 -7.64 -9.82
CA ALA A 68 8.06 -7.65 -8.36
C ALA A 68 7.69 -6.37 -7.57
N LEU A 69 7.16 -5.30 -8.20
CA LEU A 69 6.60 -4.14 -7.50
C LEU A 69 5.12 -3.94 -7.87
N VAL A 70 4.24 -4.09 -6.89
CA VAL A 70 2.89 -3.51 -6.96
C VAL A 70 2.99 -2.08 -6.44
N ALA A 71 3.28 -1.13 -7.33
CA ALA A 71 3.10 0.28 -7.01
C ALA A 71 1.66 0.65 -7.30
N ALA A 72 0.94 1.02 -6.24
CA ALA A 72 -0.44 1.43 -6.31
C ALA A 72 -0.49 2.95 -6.57
N VAL A 73 -0.89 3.38 -7.77
CA VAL A 73 -1.02 4.81 -8.08
C VAL A 73 -2.29 5.38 -7.45
N ALA A 74 -2.13 6.35 -6.53
CA ALA A 74 -3.22 7.17 -6.00
C ALA A 74 -4.03 7.75 -7.17
N GLY A 75 -5.36 7.80 -7.00
CA GLY A 75 -6.35 7.97 -8.08
C GLY A 75 -5.98 8.97 -9.18
N ARG A 76 -6.54 8.76 -10.39
CA ARG A 76 -6.31 9.68 -11.50
C ARG A 76 -6.61 11.12 -11.06
N PRO A 77 -5.82 12.12 -11.50
CA PRO A 77 -6.05 13.53 -11.22
C PRO A 77 -7.52 13.98 -11.40
N GLU A 78 -8.20 13.39 -12.39
CA GLU A 78 -9.61 13.69 -12.68
C GLU A 78 -10.57 13.33 -11.53
N VAL A 79 -10.30 12.25 -10.78
CA VAL A 79 -11.19 11.77 -9.71
C VAL A 79 -11.11 12.67 -8.47
N LEU A 80 -9.97 13.32 -8.22
CA LEU A 80 -9.84 14.21 -7.05
C LEU A 80 -10.40 15.60 -7.33
N LYS A 81 -10.30 16.07 -8.58
CA LYS A 81 -10.83 17.38 -9.00
C LYS A 81 -12.35 17.46 -8.91
N GLN A 82 -13.07 16.36 -9.10
CA GLN A 82 -14.54 16.36 -9.06
C GLN A 82 -15.11 16.71 -7.67
N PHE A 83 -14.32 16.57 -6.60
CA PHE A 83 -14.75 16.90 -5.25
C PHE A 83 -14.60 18.38 -4.89
N GLY A 84 -14.08 19.21 -5.79
CA GLY A 84 -13.87 20.65 -5.52
C GLY A 84 -12.83 20.90 -4.41
N LEU A 85 -11.94 19.94 -4.16
CA LEU A 85 -10.88 20.03 -3.17
C LEU A 85 -9.57 20.47 -3.81
N GLU A 86 -8.70 21.12 -3.04
CA GLU A 86 -7.37 21.49 -3.50
C GLU A 86 -6.49 20.23 -3.74
N VAL A 87 -5.81 20.20 -4.89
CA VAL A 87 -4.99 19.07 -5.34
C VAL A 87 -3.58 19.57 -5.63
N LYS A 88 -2.58 18.85 -5.12
CA LYS A 88 -1.16 19.03 -5.46
C LYS A 88 -0.63 17.87 -6.29
N SER A 89 0.45 18.11 -7.02
CA SER A 89 1.18 17.06 -7.74
C SER A 89 2.36 16.58 -6.91
N ILE A 90 2.39 15.28 -6.60
CA ILE A 90 3.52 14.62 -5.93
C ILE A 90 4.09 13.59 -6.91
N ARG A 91 5.29 13.86 -7.44
CA ARG A 91 6.03 12.93 -8.31
C ARG A 91 5.20 12.44 -9.51
N GLY A 92 4.36 13.31 -10.07
CA GLY A 92 3.49 13.01 -11.21
C GLY A 92 2.12 12.39 -10.84
N ASN A 93 1.86 12.13 -9.56
CA ASN A 93 0.54 11.71 -9.06
C ASN A 93 -0.21 12.89 -8.46
N SER A 94 -1.53 12.88 -8.56
CA SER A 94 -2.37 13.83 -7.85
C SER A 94 -2.64 13.37 -6.43
N ALA A 95 -2.53 14.31 -5.49
CA ALA A 95 -2.82 14.10 -4.09
C ALA A 95 -3.62 15.29 -3.54
N LEU A 96 -4.53 15.03 -2.60
CA LEU A 96 -5.27 16.07 -1.90
C LEU A 96 -4.33 16.87 -1.00
N VAL A 97 -4.52 18.18 -0.98
CA VAL A 97 -3.90 19.06 0.01
C VAL A 97 -4.66 18.90 1.32
N ILE A 98 -3.91 18.64 2.38
CA ILE A 98 -4.41 18.46 3.73
C ILE A 98 -3.52 19.21 4.73
N ASP A 99 -4.10 19.57 5.87
CA ASP A 99 -3.35 19.92 7.05
C ASP A 99 -2.61 18.69 7.60
N ALA A 100 -1.35 18.86 7.99
CA ALA A 100 -0.49 17.74 8.37
C ALA A 100 -0.89 17.10 9.72
N GLU A 101 -1.53 17.86 10.62
CA GLU A 101 -1.90 17.40 11.96
C GLU A 101 -3.33 16.91 12.04
N SER A 102 -4.29 17.67 11.52
CA SER A 102 -5.71 17.35 11.56
C SER A 102 -6.20 16.55 10.36
N LEU A 103 -5.39 16.44 9.29
CA LEU A 103 -5.76 15.79 8.03
C LEU A 103 -7.01 16.39 7.34
N VAL A 104 -7.44 17.58 7.76
CA VAL A 104 -8.53 18.33 7.12
C VAL A 104 -8.07 18.82 5.74
N THR A 105 -8.97 18.80 4.78
CA THR A 105 -8.72 19.30 3.41
C THR A 105 -8.96 20.81 3.32
N SER A 106 -8.95 21.36 2.11
CA SER A 106 -9.34 22.75 1.84
C SER A 106 -10.80 23.10 2.20
N ARG A 107 -11.61 22.11 2.61
CA ARG A 107 -13.00 22.28 3.01
C ARG A 107 -13.20 21.78 4.43
N GLU A 108 -13.78 22.62 5.28
CA GLU A 108 -14.12 22.28 6.66
C GLU A 108 -15.07 21.08 6.70
N GLY A 109 -14.87 20.19 7.69
CA GLY A 109 -15.63 18.94 7.83
C GLY A 109 -15.25 17.85 6.81
N VAL A 110 -14.32 18.12 5.88
CA VAL A 110 -13.83 17.13 4.91
C VAL A 110 -12.38 16.80 5.20
N PHE A 111 -12.11 15.53 5.46
CA PHE A 111 -10.82 14.96 5.81
C PHE A 111 -10.33 14.03 4.70
N ALA A 112 -9.02 13.76 4.64
CA ALA A 112 -8.47 12.76 3.73
C ALA A 112 -7.34 11.94 4.35
N ALA A 113 -7.28 10.65 4.01
CA ALA A 113 -6.29 9.72 4.54
C ALA A 113 -5.89 8.64 3.52
N GLY A 114 -4.72 8.02 3.75
CA GLY A 114 -4.15 7.02 2.86
C GLY A 114 -3.54 7.59 1.59
N ASP A 115 -3.48 6.77 0.54
CA ASP A 115 -2.72 7.10 -0.67
C ASP A 115 -3.20 8.38 -1.38
N VAL A 116 -4.45 8.79 -1.15
CA VAL A 116 -5.01 10.01 -1.72
C VAL A 116 -4.30 11.29 -1.24
N THR A 117 -3.53 11.26 -0.15
CA THR A 117 -2.86 12.45 0.43
C THR A 117 -1.36 12.49 0.18
N LEU A 118 -0.70 11.32 0.17
CA LEU A 118 0.75 11.20 0.03
C LEU A 118 1.18 10.55 -1.30
N GLY A 119 0.23 10.06 -2.09
CA GLY A 119 0.51 9.17 -3.22
C GLY A 119 0.68 7.71 -2.76
N PRO A 120 1.20 6.82 -3.62
CA PRO A 120 1.48 5.42 -3.25
C PRO A 120 2.33 5.33 -1.98
N THR A 121 1.78 4.78 -0.90
CA THR A 121 2.52 4.52 0.34
C THR A 121 2.49 3.04 0.71
N SER A 122 3.10 2.67 1.84
CA SER A 122 2.97 1.32 2.40
C SER A 122 1.61 1.16 3.11
N VAL A 123 1.12 -0.07 3.21
CA VAL A 123 -0.13 -0.39 3.91
C VAL A 123 -0.15 0.17 5.33
N ILE A 124 0.99 0.12 6.03
CA ILE A 124 1.10 0.65 7.40
C ILE A 124 0.93 2.17 7.47
N HIS A 125 1.35 2.92 6.45
CA HIS A 125 1.11 4.37 6.36
C HIS A 125 -0.37 4.68 6.12
N ALA A 126 -1.04 3.89 5.28
CA ALA A 126 -2.48 4.02 5.06
C ALA A 126 -3.27 3.76 6.36
N ILE A 127 -2.89 2.73 7.13
CA ILE A 127 -3.50 2.43 8.42
C ILE A 127 -3.22 3.55 9.44
N ALA A 128 -1.96 4.00 9.53
CA ALA A 128 -1.58 5.07 10.46
C ALA A 128 -2.33 6.38 10.19
N SER A 129 -2.43 6.79 8.92
CA SER A 129 -3.19 7.99 8.54
C SER A 129 -4.69 7.83 8.75
N GLY A 130 -5.26 6.63 8.53
CA GLY A 130 -6.66 6.35 8.83
C GLY A 130 -6.97 6.48 10.33
N LYS A 131 -6.11 5.92 11.17
CA LYS A 131 -6.20 6.09 12.64
C LYS A 131 -6.16 7.56 13.04
N LYS A 132 -5.21 8.33 12.50
CA LYS A 132 -5.09 9.77 12.77
C LYS A 132 -6.31 10.57 12.30
N ALA A 133 -6.89 10.21 11.16
CA ALA A 133 -8.09 10.86 10.64
C ALA A 133 -9.31 10.61 11.52
N ALA A 134 -9.45 9.41 12.08
CA ALA A 134 -10.53 9.11 13.02
C ALA A 134 -10.46 9.97 14.29
N ASP A 135 -9.25 10.24 14.80
CA ASP A 135 -9.04 11.09 15.99
C ASP A 135 -9.40 12.55 15.66
N SER A 136 -8.98 13.01 14.50
CA SER A 136 -9.31 14.36 14.02
C SER A 136 -10.82 14.55 13.81
N ILE A 137 -11.51 13.54 13.29
CA ILE A 137 -12.97 13.54 13.11
C ILE A 137 -13.69 13.49 14.47
N ASP A 138 -13.23 12.66 15.42
CA ASP A 138 -13.81 12.59 16.77
C ASP A 138 -13.74 13.96 17.49
N ASN A 139 -12.59 14.61 17.40
CA ASN A 139 -12.41 15.97 17.92
C ASN A 139 -13.32 16.97 17.22
N TYR A 140 -13.45 16.89 15.90
CA TYR A 140 -14.32 17.78 15.11
C TYR A 140 -15.81 17.62 15.45
N LEU A 141 -16.27 16.39 15.68
CA LEU A 141 -17.67 16.09 16.05
C LEU A 141 -18.00 16.42 17.51
N GLY A 142 -17.05 16.93 18.29
CA GLY A 142 -17.28 17.41 19.64
C GLY A 142 -17.25 16.33 20.73
N SER A 143 -16.73 15.14 20.43
CA SER A 143 -16.50 14.09 21.45
C SER A 143 -15.37 14.41 22.43
N ASN A 144 -14.66 15.53 22.24
CA ASN A 144 -13.52 16.00 23.04
C ASN A 144 -12.34 15.01 23.12
N GLY A 145 -12.12 14.19 22.09
CA GLY A 145 -10.95 13.30 22.00
C GLY A 145 -10.98 12.18 23.04
N GLN A 146 -12.18 11.69 23.38
CA GLN A 146 -12.32 10.48 24.19
C GLN A 146 -11.65 9.28 23.51
N TRP A 147 -11.62 9.29 22.17
CA TRP A 147 -10.87 8.33 21.39
C TRP A 147 -9.50 8.91 21.02
N LYS A 148 -8.42 8.30 21.51
CA LYS A 148 -7.06 8.61 21.07
C LYS A 148 -6.55 7.48 20.21
N ALA A 149 -6.22 7.80 18.96
CA ALA A 149 -5.55 6.86 18.09
C ALA A 149 -4.21 6.46 18.70
N GLU A 150 -3.94 5.16 18.77
CA GLU A 150 -2.59 4.69 19.03
C GLU A 150 -1.65 5.15 17.90
N GLU A 151 -0.56 5.81 18.27
CA GLU A 151 0.44 6.28 17.31
C GLU A 151 1.17 5.09 16.68
N ILE A 152 0.86 4.82 15.42
CA ILE A 152 1.60 3.83 14.64
C ILE A 152 2.84 4.50 14.06
N LYS A 153 4.02 4.14 14.58
CA LYS A 153 5.31 4.50 13.98
C LYS A 153 5.55 3.67 12.73
N ALA A 154 5.03 4.15 11.61
CA ALA A 154 5.34 3.58 10.32
C ALA A 154 6.82 3.84 10.00
N ARG A 155 7.67 2.81 10.09
CA ARG A 155 9.05 2.90 9.62
C ARG A 155 9.02 3.04 8.10
N GLU A 156 9.68 4.07 7.58
CA GLU A 156 9.97 4.16 6.15
C GLU A 156 10.78 2.94 5.74
N PRO A 157 10.48 2.28 4.61
CA PRO A 157 11.39 1.30 4.07
C PRO A 157 12.76 1.97 3.87
N LEU A 158 13.81 1.37 4.45
CA LEU A 158 15.21 1.68 4.15
C LEU A 158 15.29 1.81 2.63
N SER A 159 15.52 3.03 2.16
CA SER A 159 15.41 3.60 0.81
C SER A 159 14.78 2.77 -0.34
N ARG A 160 14.09 3.48 -1.24
CA ARG A 160 13.64 2.92 -2.51
C ARG A 160 14.78 2.28 -3.30
N ASP A 161 16.02 2.73 -3.13
CA ASP A 161 17.21 2.19 -3.78
C ASP A 161 17.58 0.81 -3.21
N THR A 162 17.55 0.62 -1.89
CA THR A 162 17.69 -0.71 -1.27
C THR A 162 16.53 -1.65 -1.62
N PHE A 163 15.34 -1.12 -1.90
CA PHE A 163 14.23 -1.91 -2.44
C PHE A 163 14.44 -2.27 -3.92
N ILE A 164 14.95 -1.37 -4.75
CA ILE A 164 15.27 -1.61 -6.17
C ILE A 164 16.45 -2.60 -6.31
N GLU A 165 17.47 -2.51 -5.46
CA GLU A 165 18.55 -3.51 -5.40
C GLU A 165 18.03 -4.92 -5.06
N ARG A 166 16.97 -5.03 -4.25
CA ARG A 166 16.28 -6.31 -3.97
C ARG A 166 15.42 -6.79 -5.15
N LEU A 167 14.98 -5.88 -6.02
CA LEU A 167 14.16 -6.17 -7.20
C LEU A 167 14.99 -6.52 -8.43
N GLU A 168 16.29 -6.25 -8.45
CA GLU A 168 17.15 -6.78 -9.50
C GLU A 168 17.06 -8.30 -9.47
N VAL A 169 16.32 -8.84 -10.44
CA VAL A 169 16.23 -10.28 -10.68
C VAL A 169 17.61 -10.74 -11.13
N LYS A 170 18.47 -11.03 -10.15
CA LYS A 170 19.74 -11.70 -10.38
C LYS A 170 19.39 -13.09 -10.90
N ARG A 171 19.64 -13.31 -12.19
CA ARG A 171 19.42 -14.60 -12.82
C ARG A 171 20.23 -15.65 -12.06
N ARG A 172 19.63 -16.82 -11.82
CA ARG A 172 20.37 -17.95 -11.27
C ARG A 172 21.60 -18.19 -12.14
N PRO A 173 22.80 -18.33 -11.55
CA PRO A 173 23.98 -18.70 -12.32
C PRO A 173 23.68 -20.02 -13.04
N LYS A 174 24.06 -20.11 -14.31
CA LYS A 174 23.98 -21.38 -15.02
C LYS A 174 25.08 -22.27 -14.52
N THR A 175 24.79 -23.54 -14.27
CA THR A 175 25.83 -24.50 -13.93
C THR A 175 26.83 -24.59 -15.07
N PRO A 176 28.14 -24.52 -14.80
CA PRO A 176 29.16 -24.76 -15.81
C PRO A 176 29.13 -26.20 -16.30
N PHE A 177 29.39 -26.35 -17.60
CA PHE A 177 29.53 -27.64 -18.27
C PHE A 177 31.00 -27.85 -18.63
N VAL A 178 31.44 -29.10 -18.57
CA VAL A 178 32.77 -29.50 -19.06
C VAL A 178 32.70 -29.93 -20.52
N SER A 179 33.85 -30.04 -21.18
CA SER A 179 33.91 -30.56 -22.54
C SER A 179 33.45 -32.03 -22.59
N LEU A 180 32.96 -32.49 -23.75
CA LEU A 180 32.54 -33.89 -23.93
C LEU A 180 33.67 -34.90 -23.63
N GLU A 181 34.91 -34.53 -23.86
CA GLU A 181 36.08 -35.37 -23.56
C GLU A 181 36.32 -35.49 -22.05
N GLU A 182 36.13 -34.41 -21.31
CA GLU A 182 36.25 -34.39 -19.85
C GLU A 182 35.05 -35.04 -19.17
N ALA A 183 33.83 -34.82 -19.67
CA ALA A 183 32.62 -35.46 -19.18
C ALA A 183 32.70 -36.99 -19.23
N LYS A 184 33.23 -37.55 -20.33
CA LYS A 184 33.45 -38.99 -20.46
C LYS A 184 34.43 -39.56 -19.44
N LYS A 185 35.38 -38.75 -18.95
CA LYS A 185 36.35 -39.15 -17.92
C LYS A 185 35.77 -39.02 -16.52
N LEU A 186 34.99 -37.98 -16.27
CA LEU A 186 34.40 -37.68 -14.96
C LEU A 186 33.10 -38.46 -14.71
N GLY A 187 32.44 -38.95 -15.76
CA GLY A 187 31.12 -39.58 -15.68
C GLY A 187 29.97 -38.59 -15.52
N GLU A 188 30.26 -37.28 -15.51
CA GLU A 188 29.32 -36.20 -15.28
C GLU A 188 29.58 -35.05 -16.27
N GLU A 189 28.52 -34.54 -16.89
CA GLU A 189 28.59 -33.39 -17.81
C GLU A 189 28.44 -32.04 -17.09
N GLU A 190 27.82 -32.07 -15.90
CA GLU A 190 27.54 -30.90 -15.07
C GLU A 190 28.35 -31.01 -13.76
N ILE A 191 29.27 -30.07 -13.54
CA ILE A 191 30.24 -30.12 -12.41
C ILE A 191 29.81 -29.30 -11.19
N GLY A 192 28.55 -28.84 -11.15
CA GLY A 192 28.05 -27.98 -10.08
C GLY A 192 28.60 -26.54 -10.14
N LEU A 193 28.19 -25.71 -9.17
CA LEU A 193 28.69 -24.32 -9.08
C LEU A 193 30.13 -24.31 -8.58
N THR A 194 30.95 -23.41 -9.12
CA THR A 194 32.27 -23.13 -8.52
C THR A 194 32.10 -22.56 -7.12
N GLU A 195 33.15 -22.64 -6.29
CA GLU A 195 33.14 -22.06 -4.95
C GLU A 195 32.75 -20.58 -4.96
N GLU A 196 33.29 -19.80 -5.90
CA GLU A 196 32.95 -18.39 -6.08
C GLU A 196 31.47 -18.19 -6.43
N MET A 197 30.92 -19.01 -7.33
CA MET A 197 29.51 -18.96 -7.73
C MET A 197 28.59 -19.39 -6.59
N ALA A 198 28.99 -20.40 -5.81
CA ALA A 198 28.25 -20.89 -4.65
C ALA A 198 28.25 -19.85 -3.51
N ILE A 199 29.39 -19.19 -3.25
CA ILE A 199 29.48 -18.09 -2.27
C ILE A 199 28.62 -16.89 -2.72
N ALA A 200 28.68 -16.53 -4.01
CA ALA A 200 27.87 -15.44 -4.55
C ALA A 200 26.35 -15.76 -4.47
N GLU A 201 25.97 -17.00 -4.74
CA GLU A 201 24.58 -17.48 -4.63
C GLU A 201 24.13 -17.57 -3.16
N GLY A 202 25.00 -18.03 -2.26
CA GLY A 202 24.75 -18.07 -0.82
C GLY A 202 24.56 -16.68 -0.21
N LYS A 203 25.33 -15.68 -0.68
CA LYS A 203 25.12 -14.26 -0.35
C LYS A 203 23.84 -13.66 -0.96
N ARG A 204 23.21 -14.35 -1.92
CA ARG A 204 21.91 -13.98 -2.50
C ARG A 204 20.74 -14.49 -1.67
N CYS A 205 20.93 -15.55 -0.88
CA CYS A 205 19.94 -15.97 0.10
C CYS A 205 19.80 -14.87 1.17
N TRP A 206 18.60 -14.30 1.20
CA TRP A 206 18.07 -13.32 2.14
C TRP A 206 18.75 -13.33 3.51
N ARG A 207 19.38 -12.21 3.87
CA ARG A 207 19.55 -11.81 5.28
C ARG A 207 18.16 -11.69 5.88
N CYS A 208 17.69 -12.75 6.53
CA CYS A 208 16.42 -12.77 7.22
C CYS A 208 16.41 -11.86 8.47
N ASP A 209 17.57 -11.40 8.97
CA ASP A 209 17.65 -10.92 10.36
C ASP A 209 18.50 -9.66 10.66
N LEU A 210 19.08 -8.92 9.71
CA LEU A 210 20.04 -7.83 10.07
C LEU A 210 19.48 -6.41 9.89
N GLU A 211 18.93 -5.90 10.99
CA GLU A 211 19.17 -4.54 11.47
C GLU A 211 20.68 -4.35 11.69
N GLU A 212 21.24 -3.25 11.16
CA GLU A 212 22.31 -2.45 11.76
C GLU A 212 21.91 -0.98 11.65
#